data_AF-A0A6M2CWM5-F1
#
_entry.id   AF-A0A6M2CWM5-F1
#
_cell.length_a   1.000
_cell.length_b   1.000
_cell.length_c   1.000
_cell.angle_alpha   90.00
_cell.angle_beta   90.00
_cell.angle_gamma   90.00
#
_symmetry.space_group_name_H-M   'P 1'
#
loop_
_entity.id
_entity.type
_entity.pdbx_description
1 polymer ?
#
loop_
_entity_poly.entity_id
_entity_poly.type
_entity_poly.pdbx_seq_one_letter_code
_entity_poly.pdbx_strand_id
1 'polypeptide(L)'
;ISEEAKEQRRINQEIERQLRKDKRDARRELKLLLLGTGESGKSTFIKQMRIIHGHGYNDEDKKGFIKLVYQNIFMAMQSMIKAREMLKIPFRSPENQENANLVMSVDYETVTTFEKPYVDAIKQLWGDDGIQECYDRRREYQLTDSAKYYLTDVDRIAAPNYLPTQQDILRVRVPTTGIIEYPFDLDSIIFRMVDVGGQRSERRKWIHCFENVTSIIFLVALSEYDQILFESDNENRMEESKALFKTIITYPWFQNSSVILFLNKKDLLEEKIMYSHLVDYFPEYDGPKKDAIHAREFILKMFVDLNPDSEKIIYSHFTCATDKKKRKKNKTCR
;
A
#
# COMPACT_ATOMS: atom_id res chain seq x y z
N ILE A 1 -17.64 -41.61 -41.88
CA ILE A 1 -17.08 -40.38 -41.27
C ILE A 1 -15.59 -40.58 -41.17
N SER A 2 -14.79 -39.72 -41.83
CA SER A 2 -13.32 -39.76 -41.78
C SER A 2 -12.84 -39.75 -40.33
N GLU A 3 -11.75 -40.46 -40.03
CA GLU A 3 -11.07 -40.41 -38.72
C GLU A 3 -10.83 -38.96 -38.27
N GLU A 4 -10.48 -38.10 -39.22
CA GLU A 4 -10.26 -36.67 -39.02
C GLU A 4 -11.54 -35.93 -38.57
N ALA A 5 -12.70 -36.31 -39.11
CA ALA A 5 -14.00 -35.74 -38.72
C ALA A 5 -14.50 -36.28 -37.37
N LYS A 6 -14.04 -37.46 -36.92
CA LYS A 6 -14.29 -37.94 -35.56
C LYS A 6 -13.42 -37.20 -34.54
N GLU A 7 -12.15 -36.97 -34.87
CA GLU A 7 -11.23 -36.24 -33.99
C GLU A 7 -11.64 -34.77 -33.85
N GLN A 8 -12.03 -34.10 -34.94
CA GLN A 8 -12.59 -32.75 -34.87
C GLN A 8 -13.85 -32.67 -33.99
N ARG A 9 -14.74 -33.67 -34.04
CA ARG A 9 -15.92 -33.73 -33.16
C ARG A 9 -15.54 -33.91 -31.70
N ARG A 10 -14.52 -34.72 -31.41
CA ARG A 10 -14.01 -34.93 -30.04
C ARG A 10 -13.40 -33.64 -29.48
N ILE A 11 -12.55 -32.97 -30.26
CA ILE A 11 -11.95 -31.68 -29.89
C ILE A 11 -13.05 -30.65 -29.65
N ASN A 12 -14.04 -30.56 -30.54
CA ASN A 12 -15.13 -29.59 -30.39
C ASN A 12 -15.99 -29.87 -29.13
N GLN A 13 -16.27 -31.15 -28.82
CA GLN A 13 -16.96 -31.52 -27.59
C GLN A 13 -16.17 -31.16 -26.32
N GLU A 14 -14.84 -31.33 -26.35
CA GLU A 14 -13.99 -30.95 -25.23
C GLU A 14 -13.94 -29.42 -25.05
N ILE A 15 -13.86 -28.66 -26.16
CA ILE A 15 -13.96 -27.20 -26.14
C ILE A 15 -15.31 -26.75 -25.58
N GLU A 16 -16.43 -27.30 -26.04
CA GLU A 16 -17.75 -26.96 -25.50
C GLU A 16 -17.88 -27.29 -24.02
N ARG A 17 -17.32 -28.42 -23.58
CA ARG A 17 -17.30 -28.82 -22.18
C ARG A 17 -16.50 -27.83 -21.34
N GLN A 18 -15.33 -27.41 -21.82
CA GLN A 18 -14.49 -26.42 -21.16
C GLN A 18 -15.20 -25.06 -21.09
N LEU A 19 -15.79 -24.58 -22.18
CA LEU A 19 -16.56 -23.33 -22.23
C LEU A 19 -17.74 -23.32 -21.24
N ARG A 20 -18.46 -24.45 -21.10
CA ARG A 20 -19.55 -24.57 -20.13
C ARG A 20 -19.05 -24.51 -18.69
N LYS A 21 -17.88 -25.11 -18.43
CA LYS A 21 -17.23 -25.06 -17.12
C LYS A 21 -16.77 -23.63 -16.81
N ASP A 22 -16.05 -23.00 -17.72
CA ASP A 22 -15.57 -21.62 -17.57
C ASP A 22 -16.73 -20.64 -17.37
N LYS A 23 -17.84 -20.80 -18.10
CA LYS A 23 -19.06 -19.98 -17.91
C LYS A 23 -19.70 -20.19 -16.54
N ARG A 24 -19.62 -21.38 -15.97
CA ARG A 24 -20.14 -21.67 -14.62
C ARG A 24 -19.23 -21.07 -13.55
N ASP A 25 -17.92 -21.18 -13.73
CA ASP A 25 -16.93 -20.66 -12.79
C ASP A 25 -16.91 -19.13 -12.82
N ALA A 26 -17.00 -18.51 -14.01
CA ALA A 26 -17.14 -17.06 -14.17
C ALA A 26 -18.39 -16.48 -13.49
N ARG A 27 -19.50 -17.25 -13.43
CA ARG A 27 -20.71 -16.82 -12.68
C ARG A 27 -20.53 -16.84 -11.16
N ARG A 28 -19.51 -17.53 -10.65
CA ARG A 28 -19.19 -17.64 -9.22
C ARG A 28 -18.00 -16.77 -8.83
N GLU A 29 -17.41 -16.09 -9.81
CA GLU A 29 -16.28 -15.20 -9.60
C GLU A 29 -16.78 -13.81 -9.21
N LEU A 30 -16.27 -13.29 -8.09
CA LEU A 30 -16.51 -11.92 -7.65
C LEU A 30 -15.24 -11.11 -7.83
N LYS A 31 -15.32 -10.08 -8.69
CA LYS A 31 -14.20 -9.20 -8.98
C LYS A 31 -14.18 -8.02 -8.02
N LEU A 32 -13.10 -7.93 -7.24
CA LEU A 32 -12.85 -6.87 -6.27
C LEU A 32 -11.76 -5.94 -6.80
N LEU A 33 -12.11 -4.69 -7.09
CA LEU A 33 -11.16 -3.72 -7.63
C LEU A 33 -10.60 -2.84 -6.50
N LEU A 34 -9.28 -2.88 -6.29
CA LEU A 34 -8.61 -2.06 -5.28
C LEU A 34 -8.17 -0.74 -5.90
N LEU A 35 -8.75 0.36 -5.44
CA LEU A 35 -8.43 1.71 -5.90
C LEU A 35 -7.92 2.58 -4.75
N GLY A 36 -7.28 3.69 -5.09
CA GLY A 36 -6.72 4.65 -4.14
C GLY A 36 -5.40 5.22 -4.63
N THR A 37 -4.96 6.31 -4.01
CA THR A 37 -3.69 7.00 -4.31
C THR A 37 -2.47 6.11 -4.10
N GLY A 38 -1.31 6.54 -4.60
CA GLY A 38 -0.04 5.87 -4.30
C GLY A 38 0.15 5.70 -2.79
N GLU A 39 0.67 4.56 -2.37
CA GLU A 39 0.96 4.24 -0.95
C GLU A 39 -0.23 4.19 0.02
N SER A 40 -1.48 4.28 -0.45
CA SER A 40 -2.68 4.07 0.39
C SER A 40 -2.75 2.69 1.08
N GLY A 41 -1.96 1.72 0.61
CA GLY A 41 -1.81 0.39 1.21
C GLY A 41 -2.50 -0.75 0.44
N LYS A 42 -2.82 -0.55 -0.85
CA LYS A 42 -3.46 -1.56 -1.71
C LYS A 42 -2.69 -2.88 -1.74
N SER A 43 -1.41 -2.82 -2.10
CA SER A 43 -0.56 -4.01 -2.17
C SER A 43 -0.33 -4.65 -0.80
N THR A 44 -0.27 -3.86 0.29
CA THR A 44 -0.23 -4.42 1.65
C THR A 44 -1.50 -5.20 1.98
N PHE A 45 -2.66 -4.69 1.56
CA PHE A 45 -3.93 -5.39 1.73
C PHE A 45 -3.97 -6.69 0.90
N ILE A 46 -3.48 -6.70 -0.34
CA ILE A 46 -3.32 -7.95 -1.12
C ILE A 46 -2.40 -8.95 -0.42
N LYS A 47 -1.23 -8.51 0.05
CA LYS A 47 -0.29 -9.37 0.78
C LYS A 47 -0.95 -9.99 2.02
N GLN A 48 -1.79 -9.24 2.73
CA GLN A 48 -2.61 -9.79 3.83
C GLN A 48 -3.59 -10.85 3.37
N MET A 49 -4.30 -10.63 2.26
CA MET A 49 -5.25 -11.62 1.74
C MET A 49 -4.53 -12.91 1.34
N ARG A 50 -3.34 -12.83 0.74
CA ARG A 50 -2.48 -13.99 0.48
C ARG A 50 -2.09 -14.73 1.77
N ILE A 51 -1.86 -14.03 2.87
CA ILE A 51 -1.51 -14.63 4.18
C ILE A 51 -2.72 -15.30 4.84
N ILE A 52 -3.90 -14.69 4.77
CA ILE A 52 -5.10 -15.14 5.51
C ILE A 52 -5.87 -16.21 4.74
N HIS A 53 -6.00 -16.05 3.42
CA HIS A 53 -6.88 -16.84 2.56
C HIS A 53 -6.13 -17.57 1.44
N GLY A 54 -4.86 -17.24 1.19
CA GLY A 54 -4.03 -17.94 0.22
C GLY A 54 -3.07 -18.95 0.87
N HIS A 55 -2.07 -19.38 0.10
CA HIS A 55 -1.00 -20.28 0.56
C HIS A 55 0.05 -19.61 1.46
N GLY A 56 -0.13 -18.31 1.78
CA GLY A 56 0.86 -17.53 2.51
C GLY A 56 2.15 -17.31 1.71
N TYR A 57 3.25 -17.16 2.44
CA TYR A 57 4.60 -17.00 1.92
C TYR A 57 5.47 -18.12 2.47
N ASN A 58 5.92 -19.02 1.60
CA ASN A 58 6.88 -20.05 1.96
C ASN A 58 8.30 -19.44 2.08
N ASP A 59 9.29 -20.25 2.45
CA ASP A 59 10.64 -19.73 2.68
C ASP A 59 11.34 -19.29 1.39
N GLU A 60 10.99 -19.87 0.24
CA GLU A 60 11.50 -19.43 -1.07
C GLU A 60 10.91 -18.07 -1.47
N ASP A 61 9.60 -17.89 -1.27
CA ASP A 61 8.93 -16.59 -1.45
C ASP A 61 9.61 -15.52 -0.58
N LYS A 62 9.83 -15.83 0.71
CA LYS A 62 10.47 -14.91 1.67
C LYS A 62 11.87 -14.51 1.22
N LYS A 63 12.68 -15.46 0.72
CA LYS A 63 14.02 -15.16 0.18
C LYS A 63 13.96 -14.16 -0.98
N GLY A 64 12.92 -14.23 -1.82
CA GLY A 64 12.69 -13.25 -2.89
C GLY A 64 12.53 -11.80 -2.41
N PHE A 65 12.12 -11.59 -1.16
CA PHE A 65 11.97 -10.25 -0.56
C PHE A 65 13.24 -9.70 0.09
N ILE A 66 14.30 -10.51 0.28
CA ILE A 66 15.53 -10.09 0.96
C ILE A 66 16.12 -8.84 0.29
N LYS A 67 16.35 -8.93 -1.03
CA LYS A 67 16.88 -7.80 -1.81
C LYS A 67 16.00 -6.56 -1.64
N LEU A 68 14.68 -6.72 -1.75
CA LEU A 68 13.73 -5.60 -1.69
C LEU A 68 13.78 -4.89 -0.34
N VAL A 69 13.97 -5.63 0.76
CA VAL A 69 14.15 -5.03 2.09
C VAL A 69 15.42 -4.19 2.14
N TYR A 70 16.54 -4.68 1.60
CA TYR A 70 17.79 -3.90 1.54
C TYR A 70 17.61 -2.62 0.71
N GLN A 71 17.02 -2.74 -0.48
CA GLN A 71 16.72 -1.59 -1.34
C GLN A 71 15.87 -0.54 -0.60
N ASN A 72 14.88 -0.97 0.18
CA ASN A 72 14.03 -0.08 0.98
C ASN A 72 14.80 0.65 2.08
N ILE A 73 15.76 -0.02 2.73
CA ILE A 73 16.61 0.59 3.77
C ILE A 73 17.50 1.67 3.16
N PHE A 74 18.21 1.35 2.07
CA PHE A 74 19.07 2.31 1.38
C PHE A 74 18.26 3.50 0.88
N MET A 75 17.13 3.25 0.19
CA MET A 75 16.24 4.31 -0.29
C MET A 75 15.76 5.22 0.85
N ALA A 76 15.38 4.65 1.99
CA ALA A 76 14.93 5.42 3.15
C ALA A 76 16.06 6.30 3.73
N MET A 77 17.26 5.72 3.94
CA MET A 77 18.39 6.46 4.49
C MET A 77 18.86 7.56 3.53
N GLN A 78 19.00 7.26 2.24
CA GLN A 78 19.36 8.24 1.22
C GLN A 78 18.35 9.39 1.12
N SER A 79 17.05 9.10 1.27
CA SER A 79 16.02 10.13 1.30
C SER A 79 16.19 11.07 2.50
N MET A 80 16.52 10.54 3.67
CA MET A 80 16.78 11.36 4.87
C MET A 80 18.08 12.16 4.76
N ILE A 81 19.13 11.61 4.14
CA ILE A 81 20.38 12.36 3.87
C ILE A 81 20.11 13.53 2.92
N LYS A 82 19.34 13.32 1.85
CA LYS A 82 18.93 14.42 0.94
C LYS A 82 18.06 15.46 1.64
N ALA A 83 17.12 15.01 2.46
CA ALA A 83 16.26 15.89 3.24
C ALA A 83 17.06 16.75 4.23
N ARG A 84 18.08 16.17 4.87
CA ARG A 84 19.01 16.90 5.74
C ARG A 84 19.62 18.11 5.02
N GLU A 85 20.15 17.91 3.81
CA GLU A 85 20.73 18.98 3.00
C GLU A 85 19.71 20.05 2.62
N MET A 86 18.51 19.61 2.18
CA MET A 86 17.40 20.50 1.82
C MET A 86 16.93 21.36 3.00
N LEU A 87 16.78 20.74 4.18
CA LEU A 87 16.32 21.38 5.41
C LEU A 87 17.45 22.11 6.16
N LYS A 88 18.69 22.04 5.66
CA LYS A 88 19.90 22.64 6.24
C LYS A 88 20.18 22.21 7.68
N ILE A 89 19.90 20.94 7.98
CA ILE A 89 20.15 20.36 9.31
C ILE A 89 21.60 19.84 9.35
N PRO A 90 22.47 20.29 10.27
CA PRO A 90 23.82 19.74 10.37
C PRO A 90 23.80 18.31 10.94
N PHE A 91 24.78 17.48 10.59
CA PHE A 91 25.03 16.27 11.37
C PHE A 91 25.49 16.66 12.78
N ARG A 92 25.07 15.88 13.78
CA ARG A 92 25.56 16.07 15.14
C ARG A 92 26.99 15.56 15.27
N SER A 93 27.29 14.42 14.64
CA SER A 93 28.61 13.84 14.58
C SER A 93 29.25 14.13 13.21
N PRO A 94 30.36 14.89 13.12
CA PRO A 94 30.99 15.22 11.84
C PRO A 94 31.43 14.00 11.02
N GLU A 95 31.80 12.91 11.69
CA GLU A 95 32.18 11.61 11.08
C GLU A 95 31.04 11.02 10.22
N ASN A 96 29.78 11.35 10.52
CA ASN A 96 28.64 10.90 9.74
C ASN A 96 28.59 11.48 8.32
N GLN A 97 29.38 12.52 8.01
CA GLN A 97 29.49 12.99 6.64
C GLN A 97 30.13 11.93 5.72
N GLU A 98 31.11 11.18 6.20
CA GLU A 98 31.71 10.08 5.42
C GLU A 98 30.75 8.90 5.29
N ASN A 99 30.04 8.55 6.36
CA ASN A 99 28.99 7.53 6.34
C ASN A 99 27.87 7.88 5.34
N ALA A 100 27.48 9.16 5.29
CA ALA A 100 26.47 9.65 4.36
C ALA A 100 26.95 9.53 2.91
N ASN A 101 28.19 9.93 2.62
CA ASN A 101 28.79 9.78 1.29
C ASN A 101 28.86 8.31 0.86
N LEU A 102 29.24 7.41 1.78
CA LEU A 102 29.28 5.98 1.52
C LEU A 102 27.88 5.46 1.14
N VAL A 103 26.85 5.75 1.94
CA VAL A 103 25.48 5.30 1.69
C VAL A 103 24.91 5.92 0.40
N MET A 104 25.25 7.18 0.09
CA MET A 104 24.81 7.87 -1.12
C MET A 104 25.49 7.37 -2.40
N SER A 105 26.67 6.74 -2.30
CA SER A 105 27.36 6.17 -3.46
C SER A 105 26.74 4.85 -3.97
N VAL A 106 25.87 4.24 -3.16
CA VAL A 106 25.17 3.00 -3.52
C VAL A 106 23.96 3.31 -4.39
N ASP A 107 23.87 2.68 -5.55
CA ASP A 107 22.61 2.60 -6.28
C ASP A 107 21.69 1.59 -5.59
N TYR A 108 20.68 2.10 -4.89
CA TYR A 108 19.77 1.25 -4.13
C TYR A 108 18.94 0.32 -5.01
N GLU A 109 18.78 0.56 -6.32
CA GLU A 109 17.96 -0.29 -7.20
C GLU A 109 18.66 -1.61 -7.55
N THR A 110 19.99 -1.64 -7.47
CA THR A 110 20.83 -2.80 -7.83
C THR A 110 21.37 -3.56 -6.62
N VAL A 111 21.05 -3.12 -5.39
CA VAL A 111 21.49 -3.76 -4.15
C VAL A 111 20.99 -5.20 -4.06
N THR A 112 21.93 -6.11 -3.79
CA THR A 112 21.68 -7.54 -3.55
C THR A 112 22.25 -8.04 -2.22
N THR A 113 23.31 -7.42 -1.73
CA THR A 113 23.96 -7.74 -0.45
C THR A 113 23.76 -6.62 0.57
N PHE A 114 23.94 -6.94 1.85
CA PHE A 114 23.88 -5.96 2.94
C PHE A 114 25.11 -6.11 3.83
N GLU A 115 26.23 -5.60 3.32
CA GLU A 115 27.55 -5.80 3.88
C GLU A 115 27.82 -4.89 5.09
N LYS A 116 28.70 -5.36 5.98
CA LYS A 116 28.99 -4.73 7.26
C LYS A 116 29.34 -3.22 7.18
N PRO A 117 30.15 -2.73 6.23
CA PRO A 117 30.46 -1.29 6.17
C PRO A 117 29.20 -0.42 5.98
N TYR A 118 28.25 -0.87 5.15
CA TYR A 118 27.01 -0.15 4.93
C TYR A 118 26.07 -0.25 6.14
N VAL A 119 26.02 -1.42 6.78
CA VAL A 119 25.22 -1.62 7.99
C VAL A 119 25.70 -0.69 9.10
N ASP A 120 27.01 -0.66 9.36
CA ASP A 120 27.60 0.18 10.40
C ASP A 120 27.38 1.68 10.10
N ALA A 121 27.53 2.10 8.84
CA ALA A 121 27.24 3.47 8.42
C ALA A 121 25.76 3.85 8.61
N ILE A 122 24.83 2.99 8.19
CA ILE A 122 23.38 3.21 8.35
C ILE A 122 23.01 3.28 9.84
N LYS A 123 23.61 2.44 10.69
CA LYS A 123 23.42 2.47 12.14
C LYS A 123 23.89 3.79 12.76
N GLN A 124 25.09 4.23 12.41
CA GLN A 124 25.65 5.49 12.92
C GLN A 124 24.84 6.70 12.46
N LEU A 125 24.41 6.71 11.20
CA LEU A 125 23.52 7.74 10.66
C LEU A 125 22.15 7.73 11.36
N TRP A 126 21.54 6.55 11.56
CA TRP A 126 20.27 6.46 12.25
C TRP A 126 20.36 6.91 13.71
N GLY A 127 21.51 6.71 14.36
CA GLY A 127 21.77 7.23 15.70
C GLY A 127 22.10 8.72 15.78
N ASP A 128 22.23 9.44 14.66
CA ASP A 128 22.54 10.86 14.64
C ASP A 128 21.30 11.72 14.89
N ASP A 129 21.39 12.67 15.83
CA ASP A 129 20.28 13.57 16.15
C ASP A 129 19.80 14.39 14.94
N GLY A 130 20.71 14.75 14.01
CA GLY A 130 20.34 15.45 12.79
C GLY A 130 19.51 14.61 11.83
N ILE A 131 19.78 13.30 11.74
CA ILE A 131 18.95 12.36 10.97
C ILE A 131 17.64 12.07 11.69
N GLN A 132 17.63 11.97 13.02
CA GLN A 132 16.40 11.85 13.80
C GLN A 132 15.50 13.09 13.62
N GLU A 133 16.07 14.30 13.62
CA GLU A 133 15.32 15.53 13.33
C GLU A 133 14.73 15.50 11.91
N CYS A 134 15.50 15.02 10.92
CA CYS A 134 14.97 14.81 9.56
C CYS A 134 13.81 13.81 9.58
N TYR A 135 13.91 12.71 10.32
CA TYR A 135 12.83 11.74 10.44
C TYR A 135 11.58 12.33 11.11
N ASP A 136 11.73 13.18 12.11
CA ASP A 136 10.60 13.86 12.74
C ASP A 136 9.91 14.84 11.79
N ARG A 137 10.68 15.46 10.89
CA ARG A 137 10.20 16.34 9.80
C ARG A 137 9.85 15.60 8.51
N ARG A 138 9.68 14.28 8.54
CA ARG A 138 9.34 13.42 7.36
C ARG A 138 8.04 13.75 6.62
N ARG A 139 7.26 14.73 7.08
CA ARG A 139 6.10 15.26 6.33
C ARG A 139 6.51 16.25 5.23
N GLU A 140 7.70 16.84 5.34
CA GLU A 140 8.22 17.88 4.44
C GLU A 140 8.91 17.30 3.19
N TYR A 141 9.11 15.99 3.14
CA TYR A 141 9.72 15.29 2.02
C TYR A 141 9.18 13.86 1.93
N GLN A 142 9.56 13.15 0.87
CA GLN A 142 9.05 11.82 0.58
C GLN A 142 9.86 10.76 1.33
N LEU A 143 9.25 10.12 2.32
CA LEU A 143 9.84 9.02 3.07
C LEU A 143 8.83 7.88 3.22
N THR A 144 9.30 6.64 3.13
CA THR A 144 8.43 5.48 3.34
C THR A 144 8.03 5.34 4.81
N ASP A 145 6.76 5.02 5.08
CA ASP A 145 6.26 4.79 6.45
C ASP A 145 6.98 3.64 7.18
N SER A 146 7.60 2.73 6.43
CA SER A 146 8.34 1.58 6.96
C SER A 146 9.78 1.90 7.36
N ALA A 147 10.28 3.12 7.11
CA ALA A 147 11.67 3.51 7.36
C ALA A 147 12.11 3.20 8.80
N LYS A 148 11.40 3.73 9.80
CA LYS A 148 11.70 3.50 11.23
C LYS A 148 11.69 2.02 11.60
N TYR A 149 10.76 1.24 11.06
CA TYR A 149 10.67 -0.19 11.35
C TYR A 149 11.94 -0.94 10.90
N TYR A 150 12.44 -0.69 9.69
CA TYR A 150 13.65 -1.37 9.22
C TYR A 150 14.93 -0.82 9.83
N LEU A 151 15.04 0.51 9.98
CA LEU A 151 16.25 1.16 10.49
C LEU A 151 16.48 0.87 11.97
N THR A 152 15.41 0.71 12.75
CA THR A 152 15.52 0.31 14.17
C THR A 152 16.00 -1.14 14.30
N ASP A 153 15.59 -2.04 13.40
CA ASP A 153 15.91 -3.47 13.44
C ASP A 153 17.01 -3.87 12.43
N VAL A 154 17.90 -2.94 12.07
CA VAL A 154 18.89 -3.17 11.01
C VAL A 154 19.85 -4.33 11.32
N ASP A 155 20.16 -4.56 12.60
CA ASP A 155 21.00 -5.69 13.05
C ASP A 155 20.36 -7.06 12.73
N ARG A 156 19.05 -7.19 12.92
CA ARG A 156 18.31 -8.41 12.57
C ARG A 156 18.35 -8.67 11.07
N ILE A 157 18.29 -7.61 10.28
CA ILE A 157 18.25 -7.65 8.82
C ILE A 157 19.64 -7.94 8.23
N ALA A 158 20.71 -7.48 8.89
CA ALA A 158 22.10 -7.73 8.52
C ALA A 158 22.62 -9.13 8.92
N ALA A 159 21.85 -9.92 9.67
CA ALA A 159 22.26 -11.25 10.09
C ALA A 159 22.52 -12.18 8.87
N PRO A 160 23.58 -13.02 8.88
CA PRO A 160 23.92 -13.89 7.74
C PRO A 160 22.80 -14.86 7.32
N ASN A 161 21.94 -15.24 8.26
CA ASN A 161 20.80 -16.14 8.06
C ASN A 161 19.45 -15.38 8.04
N TYR A 162 19.46 -14.08 7.72
CA TYR A 162 18.26 -13.27 7.67
C TYR A 162 17.24 -13.85 6.69
N LEU A 163 16.05 -14.13 7.21
CA LEU A 163 14.87 -14.50 6.45
C LEU A 163 13.75 -13.49 6.77
N PRO A 164 13.19 -12.79 5.77
CA PRO A 164 12.15 -11.82 6.01
C PRO A 164 10.95 -12.44 6.71
N THR A 165 10.53 -11.82 7.80
CA THR A 165 9.30 -12.16 8.48
C THR A 165 8.09 -11.73 7.63
N GLN A 166 6.91 -12.25 7.95
CA GLN A 166 5.68 -11.74 7.34
C GLN A 166 5.51 -10.22 7.57
N GLN A 167 6.01 -9.68 8.69
CA GLN A 167 5.92 -8.25 8.95
C GLN A 167 6.83 -7.45 8.01
N ASP A 168 8.03 -7.97 7.72
CA ASP A 168 8.94 -7.39 6.72
C ASP A 168 8.28 -7.40 5.34
N ILE A 169 7.64 -8.51 4.95
CA ILE A 169 6.96 -8.63 3.64
C ILE A 169 5.77 -7.65 3.53
N LEU A 170 5.01 -7.45 4.60
CA LEU A 170 3.89 -6.51 4.60
C LEU A 170 4.33 -5.05 4.47
N ARG A 171 5.50 -4.72 5.04
CA ARG A 171 6.06 -3.36 5.10
C ARG A 171 6.94 -3.01 3.90
N VAL A 172 7.45 -4.00 3.17
CA VAL A 172 8.36 -3.73 2.05
C VAL A 172 7.59 -3.06 0.92
N ARG A 173 8.11 -1.91 0.47
CA ARG A 173 7.54 -1.14 -0.61
C ARG A 173 8.08 -1.63 -1.93
N VAL A 174 7.15 -1.96 -2.83
CA VAL A 174 7.39 -2.17 -4.25
C VAL A 174 6.32 -1.36 -4.97
N PRO A 175 6.68 -0.36 -5.78
CA PRO A 175 5.69 0.37 -6.57
C PRO A 175 4.96 -0.58 -7.51
N THR A 176 3.64 -0.68 -7.39
CA THR A 176 2.83 -1.44 -8.33
C THR A 176 2.76 -0.71 -9.66
N THR A 177 3.20 -1.37 -10.72
CA THR A 177 3.07 -0.91 -12.10
C THR A 177 2.09 -1.82 -12.85
N GLY A 178 1.22 -1.21 -13.65
CA GLY A 178 0.19 -1.92 -14.39
C GLY A 178 -0.97 -2.41 -13.52
N ILE A 179 -1.53 -3.56 -13.93
CA ILE A 179 -2.70 -4.21 -13.35
C ILE A 179 -2.26 -5.62 -12.98
N ILE A 180 -2.47 -6.00 -11.72
CA ILE A 180 -2.11 -7.31 -11.21
C ILE A 180 -3.34 -7.95 -10.58
N GLU A 181 -3.65 -9.15 -11.02
CA GLU A 181 -4.80 -9.90 -10.53
C GLU A 181 -4.36 -11.03 -9.60
N TYR A 182 -5.10 -11.16 -8.49
CA TYR A 182 -4.87 -12.15 -7.45
C TYR A 182 -6.15 -12.94 -7.23
N PRO A 183 -6.28 -14.14 -7.84
CA PRO A 183 -7.36 -15.05 -7.52
C PRO A 183 -7.12 -15.66 -6.13
N PHE A 184 -8.17 -15.75 -5.33
CA PHE A 184 -8.19 -16.58 -4.13
C PHE A 184 -9.57 -17.16 -3.90
N ASP A 185 -9.61 -18.39 -3.39
CA ASP A 185 -10.83 -19.08 -3.09
C ASP A 185 -11.21 -18.82 -1.62
N LEU A 186 -12.46 -18.40 -1.41
CA LEU A 186 -13.05 -18.33 -0.08
C LEU A 186 -14.30 -19.20 -0.07
N ASP A 187 -14.19 -20.35 0.59
CA ASP A 187 -15.21 -21.39 0.61
C ASP A 187 -15.59 -21.87 -0.81
N SER A 188 -16.78 -21.51 -1.30
CA SER A 188 -17.28 -21.87 -2.64
C SER A 188 -17.29 -20.70 -3.63
N ILE A 189 -16.77 -19.53 -3.24
CA ILE A 189 -16.76 -18.31 -4.04
C ILE A 189 -15.31 -18.01 -4.44
N ILE A 190 -15.10 -17.71 -5.71
CA ILE A 190 -13.80 -17.33 -6.24
C ILE A 190 -13.73 -15.81 -6.20
N PHE A 191 -12.79 -15.25 -5.45
CA PHE A 191 -12.55 -13.82 -5.45
C PHE A 191 -11.37 -13.50 -6.36
N ARG A 192 -11.57 -12.54 -7.28
CA ARG A 192 -10.50 -11.98 -8.10
C ARG A 192 -10.21 -10.57 -7.63
N MET A 193 -9.13 -10.39 -6.89
CA MET A 193 -8.66 -9.07 -6.49
C MET A 193 -7.80 -8.45 -7.57
N VAL A 194 -8.09 -7.20 -7.93
CA VAL A 194 -7.34 -6.45 -8.92
C VAL A 194 -6.62 -5.30 -8.23
N ASP A 195 -5.29 -5.37 -8.15
CA ASP A 195 -4.43 -4.27 -7.69
C ASP A 195 -3.94 -3.46 -8.90
N VAL A 196 -4.02 -2.14 -8.78
CA VAL A 196 -3.59 -1.22 -9.83
C VAL A 196 -2.62 -0.18 -9.27
N GLY A 197 -1.71 0.31 -10.11
CA GLY A 197 -0.81 1.39 -9.72
C GLY A 197 -1.57 2.65 -9.28
N GLY A 198 -1.25 3.18 -8.09
CA GLY A 198 -1.97 4.33 -7.48
C GLY A 198 -1.51 5.71 -7.96
N GLN A 199 -0.33 5.78 -8.57
CA GLN A 199 0.28 7.01 -9.07
C GLN A 199 -0.45 7.53 -10.31
N ARG A 200 -0.43 8.86 -10.54
CA ARG A 200 -1.15 9.51 -11.65
C ARG A 200 -0.82 8.90 -13.02
N SER A 201 0.46 8.58 -13.26
CA SER A 201 0.96 7.95 -14.50
C SER A 201 0.33 6.59 -14.81
N GLU A 202 -0.11 5.86 -13.77
CA GLU A 202 -0.67 4.52 -13.88
C GLU A 202 -2.19 4.54 -14.05
N ARG A 203 -2.88 5.62 -13.66
CA ARG A 203 -4.36 5.69 -13.65
C ARG A 203 -5.00 5.56 -15.02
N ARG A 204 -4.30 5.98 -16.08
CA ARG A 204 -4.76 5.79 -17.47
C ARG A 204 -5.00 4.31 -17.84
N LYS A 205 -4.33 3.37 -17.15
CA LYS A 205 -4.46 1.93 -17.39
C LYS A 205 -5.70 1.35 -16.70
N TRP A 206 -6.27 2.03 -15.71
CA TRP A 206 -7.33 1.47 -14.86
C TRP A 206 -8.58 1.07 -15.64
N ILE A 207 -8.91 1.79 -16.71
CA ILE A 207 -10.07 1.49 -17.55
C ILE A 207 -10.06 0.04 -18.08
N HIS A 208 -8.88 -0.57 -18.25
CA HIS A 208 -8.74 -1.96 -18.72
C HIS A 208 -9.19 -3.02 -17.70
N CYS A 209 -9.57 -2.63 -16.49
CA CYS A 209 -10.07 -3.56 -15.47
C CYS A 209 -11.43 -3.17 -14.88
N PHE A 210 -12.15 -2.21 -15.47
CA PHE A 210 -13.44 -1.73 -14.94
C PHE A 210 -14.64 -2.62 -15.31
N GLU A 211 -14.49 -3.53 -16.27
CA GLU A 211 -15.57 -4.44 -16.65
C GLU A 211 -15.86 -5.47 -15.54
N ASN A 212 -17.15 -5.73 -15.33
CA ASN A 212 -17.67 -6.77 -14.42
C ASN A 212 -17.14 -6.69 -12.98
N VAL A 213 -16.93 -5.47 -12.46
CA VAL A 213 -16.51 -5.26 -11.07
C VAL A 213 -17.70 -5.41 -10.13
N THR A 214 -17.63 -6.39 -9.21
CA THR A 214 -18.65 -6.62 -8.18
C THR A 214 -18.60 -5.56 -7.09
N SER A 215 -17.39 -5.27 -6.62
CA SER A 215 -17.15 -4.31 -5.54
C SER A 215 -15.87 -3.53 -5.75
N ILE A 216 -15.91 -2.26 -5.38
CA ILE A 216 -14.74 -1.40 -5.29
C ILE A 216 -14.30 -1.35 -3.84
N ILE A 217 -13.02 -1.59 -3.61
CA ILE A 217 -12.38 -1.33 -2.33
C ILE A 217 -11.49 -0.10 -2.53
N PHE A 218 -11.94 1.05 -2.06
CA PHE A 218 -11.17 2.28 -2.12
C PHE A 218 -10.36 2.47 -0.85
N LEU A 219 -9.05 2.64 -0.97
CA LEU A 219 -8.14 2.80 0.17
C LEU A 219 -7.67 4.26 0.27
N VAL A 220 -7.76 4.78 1.49
CA VAL A 220 -7.28 6.12 1.88
C VAL A 220 -6.26 5.95 2.99
N ALA A 221 -5.12 6.64 2.91
CA ALA A 221 -4.16 6.64 4.00
C ALA A 221 -4.52 7.76 4.99
N LEU A 222 -5.03 7.41 6.18
CA LEU A 222 -5.36 8.41 7.20
C LEU A 222 -4.18 9.30 7.59
N SER A 223 -2.95 8.80 7.48
CA SER A 223 -1.74 9.53 7.83
C SER A 223 -1.28 10.54 6.77
N GLU A 224 -1.97 10.65 5.63
CA GLU A 224 -1.57 11.50 4.50
C GLU A 224 -2.12 12.94 4.58
N TYR A 225 -2.85 13.28 5.65
CA TYR A 225 -3.55 14.58 5.80
C TYR A 225 -2.62 15.79 5.84
N ASP A 226 -1.37 15.63 6.27
CA ASP A 226 -0.36 16.69 6.37
C ASP A 226 0.78 16.53 5.36
N GLN A 227 0.59 15.69 4.33
CA GLN A 227 1.61 15.38 3.34
C GLN A 227 1.30 16.00 1.98
N ILE A 228 2.37 16.30 1.25
CA ILE A 228 2.33 16.78 -0.13
C ILE A 228 2.53 15.59 -1.09
N LEU A 229 1.91 15.66 -2.27
CA LEU A 229 1.97 14.62 -3.28
C LEU A 229 3.38 14.46 -3.85
N PHE A 230 3.80 13.22 -4.09
CA PHE A 230 5.09 12.94 -4.74
C PHE A 230 5.17 13.57 -6.13
N GLU A 231 4.06 13.57 -6.86
CA GLU A 231 3.96 14.11 -8.21
C GLU A 231 3.77 15.64 -8.29
N SER A 232 3.54 16.34 -7.17
CA SER A 232 3.23 17.78 -7.16
C SER A 232 3.47 18.43 -5.79
N ASP A 233 4.39 19.41 -5.74
CA ASP A 233 4.81 20.08 -4.50
C ASP A 233 3.75 21.02 -3.87
N ASN A 234 2.64 21.26 -4.57
CA ASN A 234 1.60 22.20 -4.13
C ASN A 234 0.28 21.51 -3.77
N GLU A 235 0.22 20.19 -3.82
CA GLU A 235 -1.02 19.44 -3.64
C GLU A 235 -0.97 18.53 -2.41
N ASN A 236 -1.95 18.68 -1.52
CA ASN A 236 -2.12 17.81 -0.37
C ASN A 236 -2.54 16.39 -0.82
N ARG A 237 -1.90 15.35 -0.28
CA ARG A 237 -2.19 13.95 -0.65
C ARG A 237 -3.63 13.53 -0.37
N MET A 238 -4.21 14.02 0.73
CA MET A 238 -5.58 13.67 1.11
C MET A 238 -6.61 14.38 0.24
N GLU A 239 -6.35 15.61 -0.21
CA GLU A 239 -7.19 16.27 -1.21
C GLU A 239 -7.15 15.57 -2.56
N GLU A 240 -5.97 15.12 -3.01
CA GLU A 240 -5.86 14.28 -4.22
C GLU A 240 -6.65 12.96 -4.06
N SER A 241 -6.60 12.35 -2.88
CA SER A 241 -7.35 11.13 -2.55
C SER A 241 -8.87 11.36 -2.58
N LYS A 242 -9.34 12.49 -2.07
CA LYS A 242 -10.74 12.93 -2.16
C LYS A 242 -11.17 13.16 -3.60
N ALA A 243 -10.38 13.89 -4.38
CA ALA A 243 -10.68 14.18 -5.79
C ALA A 243 -10.78 12.89 -6.61
N LEU A 244 -9.85 11.96 -6.37
CA LEU A 244 -9.88 10.64 -6.97
C LEU A 244 -11.13 9.86 -6.56
N PHE A 245 -11.46 9.81 -5.26
CA PHE A 245 -12.66 9.11 -4.77
C PHE A 245 -13.94 9.66 -5.41
N LYS A 246 -14.09 10.98 -5.43
CA LYS A 246 -15.22 11.66 -6.09
C LYS A 246 -15.36 11.24 -7.54
N THR A 247 -14.25 11.18 -8.28
CA THR A 247 -14.26 10.72 -9.67
C THR A 247 -14.73 9.27 -9.77
N ILE A 248 -14.17 8.36 -8.94
CA ILE A 248 -14.51 6.94 -8.95
C ILE A 248 -15.99 6.70 -8.64
N ILE A 249 -16.54 7.30 -7.59
CA ILE A 249 -17.94 7.05 -7.19
C ILE A 249 -18.95 7.56 -8.22
N THR A 250 -18.57 8.58 -9.00
CA THR A 250 -19.40 9.14 -10.09
C THR A 250 -19.31 8.36 -11.41
N TYR A 251 -18.37 7.42 -11.55
CA TYR A 251 -18.22 6.72 -12.82
C TYR A 251 -19.42 5.82 -13.13
N PRO A 252 -20.01 5.94 -14.35
CA PRO A 252 -21.14 5.11 -14.77
C PRO A 252 -20.85 3.61 -14.70
N TRP A 253 -19.60 3.21 -14.99
CA TRP A 253 -19.11 1.82 -14.90
C TRP A 253 -19.38 1.15 -13.56
N PHE A 254 -19.51 1.95 -12.50
CA PHE A 254 -19.60 1.48 -11.13
C PHE A 254 -20.96 1.69 -10.47
N GLN A 255 -21.98 2.12 -11.22
CA GLN A 255 -23.32 2.36 -10.67
C GLN A 255 -23.85 1.16 -9.88
N ASN A 256 -23.73 -0.04 -10.45
CA ASN A 256 -24.18 -1.29 -9.82
C ASN A 256 -23.12 -1.94 -8.90
N SER A 257 -21.90 -1.38 -8.85
CA SER A 257 -20.84 -1.91 -7.99
C SER A 257 -21.00 -1.38 -6.57
N SER A 258 -20.93 -2.27 -5.60
CA SER A 258 -20.83 -1.89 -4.18
C SER A 258 -19.51 -1.16 -3.89
N VAL A 259 -19.52 -0.21 -2.96
CA VAL A 259 -18.33 0.58 -2.59
C VAL A 259 -17.98 0.36 -1.13
N ILE A 260 -16.74 -0.07 -0.92
CA ILE A 260 -16.14 -0.26 0.40
C ILE A 260 -15.01 0.75 0.56
N LEU A 261 -15.06 1.58 1.60
CA LEU A 261 -14.05 2.59 1.91
C LEU A 261 -13.18 2.11 3.08
N PHE A 262 -11.89 1.89 2.82
CA PHE A 262 -10.92 1.57 3.85
C PHE A 262 -10.06 2.79 4.19
N LEU A 263 -10.26 3.29 5.41
CA LEU A 263 -9.43 4.32 6.02
C LEU A 263 -8.27 3.62 6.73
N ASN A 264 -7.17 3.47 6.01
CA ASN A 264 -5.99 2.70 6.39
C ASN A 264 -4.95 3.53 7.15
N LYS A 265 -3.93 2.88 7.70
CA LYS A 265 -2.83 3.49 8.48
C LYS A 265 -3.31 4.26 9.71
N LYS A 266 -4.36 3.77 10.37
CA LYS A 266 -4.89 4.41 11.58
C LYS A 266 -3.88 4.46 12.73
N ASP A 267 -2.96 3.51 12.79
CA ASP A 267 -1.85 3.47 13.73
C ASP A 267 -0.92 4.68 13.54
N LEU A 268 -0.64 5.05 12.30
CA LEU A 268 0.15 6.24 11.99
C LEU A 268 -0.63 7.53 12.24
N LEU A 269 -1.95 7.54 12.07
CA LEU A 269 -2.79 8.68 12.48
C LEU A 269 -2.74 8.89 14.00
N GLU A 270 -2.88 7.81 14.78
CA GLU A 270 -2.82 7.84 16.25
C GLU A 270 -1.49 8.42 16.76
N GLU A 271 -0.36 8.09 16.12
CA GLU A 271 0.94 8.71 16.41
C GLU A 271 0.96 10.20 16.00
N LYS A 272 0.59 10.49 14.75
CA LYS A 272 0.82 11.79 14.11
C LYS A 272 -0.05 12.93 14.65
N ILE A 273 -1.30 12.64 15.02
CA ILE A 273 -2.27 13.65 15.49
C ILE A 273 -1.83 14.35 16.78
N MET A 274 -0.87 13.76 17.51
CA MET A 274 -0.35 14.31 18.76
C MET A 274 0.48 15.58 18.57
N TYR A 275 1.06 15.77 17.39
CA TYR A 275 1.99 16.87 17.08
C TYR A 275 1.73 17.57 15.74
N SER A 276 0.94 16.97 14.84
CA SER A 276 0.46 17.60 13.61
C SER A 276 -1.06 17.75 13.73
N HIS A 277 -1.59 18.98 13.63
CA HIS A 277 -3.00 19.24 13.93
C HIS A 277 -3.83 19.32 12.66
N LEU A 278 -4.91 18.54 12.60
CA LEU A 278 -5.75 18.43 11.41
C LEU A 278 -6.34 19.77 10.94
N VAL A 279 -6.70 20.65 11.89
CA VAL A 279 -7.27 21.98 11.61
C VAL A 279 -6.32 22.89 10.82
N ASP A 280 -5.01 22.67 10.90
CA ASP A 280 -4.01 23.48 10.18
C ASP A 280 -4.01 23.14 8.66
N TYR A 281 -4.57 21.99 8.29
CA TYR A 281 -4.65 21.49 6.90
C TYR A 281 -6.09 21.48 6.37
N PHE A 282 -7.06 21.26 7.25
CA PHE A 282 -8.50 21.24 6.97
C PHE A 282 -9.20 22.19 7.95
N PRO A 283 -9.32 23.49 7.61
CA PRO A 283 -9.88 24.50 8.49
C PRO A 283 -11.34 24.23 8.91
N GLU A 284 -12.05 23.38 8.16
CA GLU A 284 -13.42 22.95 8.48
C GLU A 284 -13.48 21.95 9.64
N TYR A 285 -12.34 21.43 10.12
CA TYR A 285 -12.29 20.54 11.28
C TYR A 285 -12.58 21.30 12.58
N ASP A 286 -13.72 21.00 13.18
CA ASP A 286 -14.21 21.60 14.43
C ASP A 286 -13.95 20.72 15.68
N GLY A 287 -13.38 19.53 15.49
CA GLY A 287 -13.09 18.58 16.57
C GLY A 287 -11.86 18.95 17.43
N PRO A 288 -11.65 18.25 18.56
CA PRO A 288 -10.51 18.48 19.43
C PRO A 288 -9.17 18.16 18.75
N LYS A 289 -8.12 18.90 19.13
CA LYS A 289 -6.72 18.57 18.77
C LYS A 289 -6.27 17.31 19.53
N LYS A 290 -5.32 16.57 18.96
CA LYS A 290 -4.72 15.36 19.56
C LYS A 290 -5.71 14.22 19.85
N ASP A 291 -6.79 14.15 19.06
CA ASP A 291 -7.80 13.10 19.18
C ASP A 291 -7.91 12.33 17.85
N ALA A 292 -7.41 11.09 17.85
CA ALA A 292 -7.42 10.24 16.67
C ALA A 292 -8.83 9.77 16.27
N ILE A 293 -9.76 9.69 17.23
CA ILE A 293 -11.15 9.26 16.98
C ILE A 293 -11.88 10.39 16.26
N HIS A 294 -11.89 11.60 16.79
CA HIS A 294 -12.55 12.72 16.12
C HIS A 294 -11.92 13.01 14.75
N ALA A 295 -10.59 12.96 14.64
CA ALA A 295 -9.89 13.14 13.37
C ALA A 295 -10.31 12.10 12.31
N ARG A 296 -10.35 10.80 12.66
CA ARG A 296 -10.70 9.76 11.67
C ARG A 296 -12.18 9.81 11.28
N GLU A 297 -13.08 10.16 12.19
CA GLU A 297 -14.52 10.31 11.89
C GLU A 297 -14.75 11.53 10.99
N PHE A 298 -14.03 12.63 11.21
CA PHE A 298 -14.04 13.78 10.29
C PHE A 298 -13.57 13.39 8.90
N ILE A 299 -12.41 12.71 8.79
CA ILE A 299 -11.91 12.25 7.49
C ILE A 299 -12.91 11.29 6.84
N LEU A 300 -13.51 10.37 7.58
CA LEU A 300 -14.58 9.51 7.05
C LEU A 300 -15.71 10.33 6.44
N LYS A 301 -16.21 11.33 7.18
CA LYS A 301 -17.27 12.22 6.73
C LYS A 301 -16.88 12.96 5.45
N MET A 302 -15.67 13.50 5.38
CA MET A 302 -15.17 14.18 4.17
C MET A 302 -15.24 13.32 2.90
N PHE A 303 -15.08 12.00 3.02
CA PHE A 303 -15.18 11.09 1.88
C PHE A 303 -16.63 10.67 1.60
N VAL A 304 -17.41 10.35 2.64
CA VAL A 304 -18.81 9.95 2.48
C VAL A 304 -19.65 11.08 1.88
N ASP A 305 -19.40 12.33 2.29
CA ASP A 305 -20.11 13.52 1.79
C ASP A 305 -19.85 13.81 0.30
N LEU A 306 -18.84 13.16 -0.32
CA LEU A 306 -18.61 13.27 -1.76
C LEU A 306 -19.60 12.45 -2.59
N ASN A 307 -20.33 11.53 -1.98
CA ASN A 307 -21.29 10.67 -2.64
C ASN A 307 -22.54 11.45 -3.08
N PRO A 308 -22.78 11.62 -4.39
CA PRO A 308 -23.97 12.33 -4.86
C PRO A 308 -25.24 11.47 -4.80
N ASP A 309 -25.11 10.15 -4.64
CA ASP A 309 -26.21 9.19 -4.72
C ASP A 309 -26.55 8.63 -3.34
N SER A 310 -27.68 9.06 -2.78
CA SER A 310 -28.15 8.62 -1.46
C SER A 310 -28.58 7.15 -1.41
N GLU A 311 -28.91 6.53 -2.54
CA GLU A 311 -29.26 5.10 -2.58
C GLU A 311 -28.01 4.21 -2.54
N LYS A 312 -26.86 4.76 -2.96
CA LYS A 312 -25.59 4.05 -2.96
C LYS A 312 -24.92 4.10 -1.59
N ILE A 313 -25.02 2.99 -0.85
CA ILE A 313 -24.39 2.86 0.46
C ILE A 313 -22.87 2.66 0.32
N ILE A 314 -22.09 3.46 1.05
CA ILE A 314 -20.64 3.29 1.21
C ILE A 314 -20.35 2.57 2.52
N TYR A 315 -19.80 1.37 2.45
CA TYR A 315 -19.40 0.60 3.64
C TYR A 315 -17.99 0.99 4.07
N SER A 316 -17.83 1.60 5.25
CA SER A 316 -16.53 2.11 5.69
C SER A 316 -15.90 1.30 6.83
N HIS A 317 -14.58 1.20 6.83
CA HIS A 317 -13.83 0.56 7.91
C HIS A 317 -12.49 1.25 8.19
N PHE A 318 -12.17 1.44 9.48
CA PHE A 318 -10.86 1.90 9.95
C PHE A 318 -9.87 0.74 10.09
N THR A 319 -8.86 0.72 9.22
CA THR A 319 -7.94 -0.41 9.06
C THR A 319 -6.49 -0.04 9.38
N CYS A 320 -5.72 -1.07 9.73
CA CYS A 320 -4.27 -1.04 9.78
C CYS A 320 -3.82 -2.27 8.99
N ALA A 321 -3.43 -2.08 7.73
CA ALA A 321 -3.10 -3.20 6.83
C ALA A 321 -1.88 -4.02 7.29
N THR A 322 -1.10 -3.50 8.24
CA THR A 322 0.05 -4.19 8.84
C THR A 322 -0.30 -5.00 10.09
N ASP A 323 -1.49 -4.82 10.69
CA ASP A 323 -1.89 -5.53 11.92
C ASP A 323 -2.70 -6.81 11.61
N LYS A 324 -2.21 -7.95 12.12
CA LYS A 324 -2.85 -9.27 11.96
C LYS A 324 -4.05 -9.48 12.90
N LYS A 325 -4.11 -8.77 14.03
CA LYS A 325 -5.03 -9.12 15.13
C LYS A 325 -6.48 -8.72 14.88
N LYS A 326 -6.75 -7.63 14.16
CA LYS A 326 -8.12 -7.09 14.05
C LYS A 326 -9.04 -7.81 13.07
N ARG A 327 -8.55 -8.58 12.09
CA ARG A 327 -9.43 -9.21 11.08
C ARG A 327 -9.92 -10.61 11.41
N LYS A 328 -9.32 -11.31 12.38
CA LYS A 328 -9.87 -12.59 12.88
C LYS A 328 -11.16 -12.42 13.69
N LYS A 329 -11.43 -11.23 14.24
CA LYS A 329 -12.65 -10.95 15.02
C LYS A 329 -13.91 -10.71 14.16
N ASN A 330 -13.78 -10.50 12.85
CA ASN A 330 -14.95 -10.39 11.95
C ASN A 330 -15.50 -11.75 11.48
N LYS A 331 -15.01 -12.88 12.01
CA LYS A 331 -15.63 -14.20 11.81
C LYS A 331 -16.98 -14.36 12.55
N THR A 332 -17.44 -13.32 13.26
CA THR A 332 -18.69 -13.36 14.06
C THR A 332 -19.82 -12.49 13.53
N CYS A 333 -19.69 -11.86 12.35
CA CYS A 333 -20.86 -11.37 11.62
C CYS A 333 -21.30 -12.46 10.64
N ARG A 334 -22.03 -13.44 11.17
CA ARG A 334 -22.97 -14.25 10.41
C ARG A 334 -24.29 -13.51 10.29
#